data_AF-A0A382S6V2-F1
#
_entry.id   AF-A0A382S6V2-F1
#
_cell.length_a   1.000
_cell.length_b   1.000
_cell.length_c   1.000
_cell.angle_alpha   90.00
_cell.angle_beta   90.00
_cell.angle_gamma   90.00
#
_symmetry.space_group_name_H-M   'P 1'
#
loop_
_entity.id
_entity.type
_entity.pdbx_description
1 polymer ?
#
loop_
_entity_poly.entity_id
_entity_poly.type
_entity_poly.pdbx_seq_one_letter_code
_entity_poly.pdbx_strand_id
1 'polypeptide(L)' 'MEEIEGWEPHPTRKNIFIDQETGLLYRRTKVGSFRRIPQKMTEHQELEDFRKSSGLVAMTSRSRGRVPPPSDKTLSEESE' A
#
# COMPACT_ATOMS: atom_id res chain seq x y z
N MET A 1 11.29 23.84 8.30
CA MET A 1 11.01 22.51 8.90
C MET A 1 11.85 21.51 8.12
N GLU A 2 12.45 20.52 8.76
CA GLU A 2 13.18 19.48 8.03
C GLU A 2 12.24 18.83 7.00
N GLU A 3 12.66 18.77 5.75
CA GLU A 3 11.99 17.99 4.72
C GLU A 3 12.32 16.52 4.98
N ILE A 4 11.29 15.73 5.28
CA ILE A 4 11.41 14.29 5.53
C ILE A 4 10.68 13.64 4.38
N GLU A 5 11.39 12.80 3.62
CA GLU A 5 10.85 12.11 2.46
C GLU A 5 9.55 11.37 2.81
N GLY A 6 8.47 11.64 2.05
CA GLY A 6 7.14 11.05 2.27
C GLY A 6 6.29 11.72 3.35
N TRP A 7 6.80 12.74 4.07
CA TRP A 7 6.09 13.40 5.17
C TRP A 7 5.98 14.92 4.96
N GLU A 8 4.76 15.41 4.87
CA GLU A 8 4.49 16.84 4.81
C GLU A 8 4.15 17.41 6.18
N PRO A 9 4.80 18.50 6.63
CA PRO A 9 4.41 19.14 7.88
C PRO A 9 3.02 19.77 7.77
N HIS A 10 2.20 19.61 8.80
CA HIS A 10 0.87 20.23 8.83
C HIS A 10 1.01 21.77 8.87
N PRO A 11 0.24 22.52 8.05
CA PRO A 11 0.45 23.96 7.84
C PRO A 11 0.37 24.80 9.13
N THR A 12 -0.50 24.40 10.06
CA THR A 12 -0.76 25.15 11.30
C THR A 12 -0.34 24.44 12.58
N ARG A 13 -0.09 23.13 12.56
CA ARG A 13 0.06 22.32 13.78
C ARG A 13 1.48 21.80 13.91
N LYS A 14 2.17 22.21 14.99
CA LYS A 14 3.53 21.75 15.28
C LYS A 14 3.54 20.25 15.58
N ASN A 15 4.58 19.55 15.08
CA ASN A 15 4.82 18.11 15.27
C ASN A 15 3.75 17.18 14.67
N ILE A 16 2.83 17.70 13.87
CA ILE A 16 1.88 16.91 13.10
C ILE A 16 2.34 16.91 11.66
N PHE A 17 2.31 15.73 11.05
CA PHE A 17 2.74 15.47 9.69
C PHE A 17 1.64 14.69 8.96
N ILE A 18 1.58 14.90 7.66
CA ILE A 18 0.69 14.23 6.72
C ILE A 18 1.56 13.22 5.97
N ASP A 19 1.15 11.96 5.99
CA ASP A 19 1.75 10.94 5.13
C ASP A 19 1.32 11.19 3.67
N GLN A 20 2.26 11.36 2.76
CA GLN A 20 1.96 11.63 1.34
C GLN A 20 1.32 10.43 0.62
N GLU A 21 1.53 9.19 1.09
CA GLU A 21 0.93 8.00 0.46
C GLU A 21 -0.55 7.86 0.86
N THR A 22 -0.85 8.01 2.15
CA THR A 22 -2.19 7.74 2.68
C THR A 22 -3.03 9.00 2.91
N GLY A 23 -2.41 10.17 3.00
CA GLY A 23 -3.04 11.44 3.37
C GLY A 23 -3.40 11.56 4.84
N LEU A 24 -2.89 10.67 5.69
CA LEU A 24 -3.28 10.57 7.11
C LEU A 24 -2.38 11.39 8.03
N LEU A 25 -2.95 11.79 9.16
CA LEU A 25 -2.25 12.56 10.19
C LEU A 25 -1.45 11.68 11.16
N TYR A 26 -0.18 12.03 11.32
CA TYR A 26 0.76 11.42 12.27
C TYR A 26 1.39 12.48 13.15
N ARG A 27 1.75 12.08 14.37
CA ARG A 27 2.54 12.88 15.30
C ARG A 27 3.99 12.40 15.29
N ARG A 28 4.94 13.32 15.09
CA ARG A 28 6.38 13.05 15.27
C ARG A 28 6.71 13.03 16.76
N THR A 29 7.37 11.96 17.21
CA THR A 29 7.86 11.82 18.58
C THR A 29 9.23 12.49 18.73
N LYS A 30 9.66 12.72 19.98
CA LYS A 30 11.00 13.29 20.26
C LYS A 30 12.14 12.44 19.73
N VAL A 31 11.91 11.13 19.57
CA VAL A 31 12.90 10.15 19.06
C VAL A 31 12.89 10.08 17.53
N GLY A 32 12.04 10.87 16.85
CA GLY A 32 11.98 10.93 15.39
C GLY A 32 11.00 9.94 14.75
N SER A 33 10.32 9.09 15.52
CA SER A 33 9.30 8.18 15.00
C SER A 33 7.95 8.86 14.78
N PHE A 34 7.16 8.35 13.84
CA PHE A 34 5.81 8.84 13.55
C PHE A 34 4.75 7.91 14.14
N ARG A 35 3.80 8.47 14.88
CA ARG A 35 2.66 7.72 15.45
C ARG A 35 1.35 8.25 14.90
N ARG A 36 0.52 7.36 14.36
CA ARG A 36 -0.78 7.74 13.80
C ARG A 36 -1.68 8.35 14.87
N ILE A 37 -2.36 9.44 14.53
CA ILE A 37 -3.34 10.07 15.39
C ILE A 37 -4.71 9.41 15.13
N PRO A 38 -5.55 9.16 16.16
CA PRO A 38 -6.93 8.75 15.95
C PRO A 38 -7.68 9.78 15.09
N GLN A 39 -8.21 9.35 13.96
CA GLN A 39 -8.92 10.18 13.01
C GLN A 39 -9.96 9.33 12.26
N LYS A 40 -10.95 10.00 11.67
CA LYS A 40 -11.91 9.31 10.80
C LYS A 40 -11.24 9.01 9.46
N MET A 41 -11.32 7.76 9.05
CA MET A 41 -10.73 7.26 7.82
C MET A 41 -11.79 7.18 6.72
N THR A 42 -11.36 7.12 5.46
CA THR A 42 -12.23 6.69 4.36
C THR A 42 -12.26 5.17 4.29
N GLU A 43 -13.33 4.60 3.74
CA GLU A 43 -13.47 3.13 3.58
C GLU A 43 -12.26 2.53 2.85
N HIS A 44 -11.76 3.21 1.81
CA HIS A 44 -10.57 2.77 1.07
C HIS A 44 -9.33 2.72 1.97
N GLN A 45 -9.11 3.72 2.81
CA GLN A 45 -7.96 3.73 3.71
C GLN A 45 -8.06 2.62 4.76
N GLU A 46 -9.26 2.34 5.29
CA GLU A 46 -9.48 1.25 6.25
C GLU A 46 -9.24 -0.12 5.60
N LEU A 47 -9.70 -0.31 4.36
CA LEU A 47 -9.44 -1.54 3.61
C LEU A 47 -7.95 -1.75 3.31
N GLU A 48 -7.23 -0.67 2.99
CA GLU A 48 -5.78 -0.70 2.76
C GLU A 48 -5.00 -1.02 4.05
N ASP A 49 -5.37 -0.41 5.17
CA ASP A 49 -4.83 -0.73 6.49
C ASP A 49 -5.08 -2.19 6.85
N PHE A 50 -6.31 -2.67 6.63
CA PHE A 50 -6.68 -4.05 6.88
C PHE A 50 -5.85 -4.99 5.99
N ARG A 51 -5.71 -4.69 4.70
CA ARG A 51 -4.88 -5.45 3.75
C ARG A 51 -3.43 -5.55 4.23
N LYS A 52 -2.80 -4.42 4.59
CA LYS A 52 -1.41 -4.37 5.10
C LYS A 52 -1.27 -5.14 6.42
N SER A 53 -2.25 -5.03 7.33
CA SER A 53 -2.24 -5.71 8.64
C SER A 53 -2.52 -7.21 8.59
N SER A 54 -3.36 -7.64 7.64
CA SER A 54 -3.80 -9.02 7.52
C SER A 54 -2.66 -9.97 7.16
N GLY A 55 -1.56 -9.43 6.63
CA GLY A 55 -0.44 -10.22 6.09
C GLY A 55 -0.83 -11.07 4.88
N LEU A 56 -2.09 -10.97 4.42
CA LEU A 56 -2.59 -11.67 3.25
C LEU A 56 -1.99 -11.01 2.01
N VAL A 57 -0.87 -11.54 1.54
CA VAL A 57 -0.34 -11.23 0.21
C VAL A 57 -1.27 -11.90 -0.80
N ALA A 58 -2.43 -11.28 -1.04
CA ALA A 58 -3.26 -11.64 -2.17
C ALA A 58 -2.39 -11.45 -3.41
N MET A 59 -2.14 -12.54 -4.15
CA MET A 59 -1.31 -12.57 -5.36
C MET A 59 -1.81 -11.51 -6.35
N THR A 60 -1.29 -10.29 -6.26
CA THR A 60 -1.53 -9.25 -7.26
C THR A 60 -0.81 -9.68 -8.54
N SER A 61 -1.28 -9.23 -9.70
CA SER A 61 -0.78 -9.62 -11.02
C SER A 61 0.75 -9.68 -11.16
N ARG A 62 1.52 -8.92 -10.37
CA ARG A 62 2.99 -8.97 -10.30
C ARG A 62 3.57 -10.31 -9.81
N SER A 63 2.88 -11.07 -8.98
CA SER A 63 3.35 -12.37 -8.47
C SER A 63 2.92 -13.56 -9.34
N ARG A 64 2.06 -13.35 -10.33
CA ARG A 64 1.56 -14.43 -11.22
C ARG A 64 2.63 -14.99 -12.16
N GLY A 65 3.85 -14.45 -12.13
CA GLY A 65 4.86 -14.74 -13.13
C GLY A 65 4.40 -14.21 -14.49
N ARG A 66 5.36 -13.80 -15.32
CA ARG A 66 5.09 -13.41 -16.71
C ARG A 66 4.91 -14.67 -17.58
N VAL A 67 4.15 -15.66 -17.10
CA VAL A 67 3.97 -16.92 -17.80
C VAL A 67 2.51 -16.97 -18.25
N PRO A 68 2.24 -16.86 -19.56
CA PRO A 68 0.88 -17.11 -20.05
C PRO A 68 0.48 -18.53 -19.63
N PRO A 69 -0.81 -18.77 -19.30
CA PRO A 69 -1.26 -20.12 -18.99
C PRO A 69 -0.90 -21.06 -20.15
N PRO A 70 -0.51 -22.31 -19.88
CA PRO A 70 -0.24 -23.27 -20.94
C PRO A 70 -1.50 -23.43 -21.79
N SER A 71 -1.40 -23.15 -23.08
CA SER A 71 -2.50 -23.38 -24.03
C SER A 71 -2.74 -24.89 -24.18
N ASP A 72 -4.00 -25.27 -24.32
CA ASP A 72 -4.36 -26.65 -24.66
C ASP A 72 -3.66 -27.06 -25.97
N LYS A 73 -3.03 -28.23 -25.97
CA LYS A 73 -2.42 -28.79 -27.18
C LYS A 73 -3.54 -29.04 -28.19
N THR A 74 -3.50 -28.36 -29.34
CA THR A 74 -4.30 -28.74 -30.49
C THR A 74 -3.86 -30.15 -30.90
N LEU A 75 -4.71 -31.15 -30.69
CA LEU A 75 -4.53 -32.49 -31.25
C LEU A 75 -4.63 -32.33 -32.77
N SER A 76 -3.49 -32.20 -33.45
CA SER A 76 -3.46 -32.43 -34.90
C SER A 76 -3.73 -33.91 -35.10
N GLU A 77 -4.85 -34.24 -35.73
CA GLU A 77 -5.16 -35.61 -36.12
C GLU A 77 -4.01 -36.16 -36.96
N GLU A 78 -3.39 -37.25 -36.49
CA GLU A 78 -2.54 -38.07 -37.35
C GLU A 78 -3.44 -38.70 -38.41
N SER A 79 -3.22 -38.33 -39.67
CA SER A 79 -3.75 -39.09 -40.81
C SER A 79 -2.70 -40.11 -41.22
N GLU A 80 -3.18 -41.35 -41.42
CA GLU A 80 -2.48 -42.59 -41.80
C GLU A 80 -1.52 -42.49 -42.99
#